data_AF-A0A147EA07-F1
#
_entry.id   AF-A0A147EA07-F1
#
_cell.length_a   1.000
_cell.length_b   1.000
_cell.length_c   1.000
_cell.angle_alpha   90.00
_cell.angle_beta   90.00
_cell.angle_gamma   90.00
#
_symmetry.space_group_name_H-M   'P 1'
#
loop_
_entity.id
_entity.type
_entity.pdbx_description
1 polymer ?
#
loop_
_entity_poly.entity_id
_entity_poly.type
_entity_poly.pdbx_seq_one_letter_code
_entity_poly.pdbx_strand_id
1 'polypeptide(L)'
;HGLRNAAIPVITVTGVQIAALIIGAVVIERVFVIPGLGSMLLDAVGNRDMLTVQSVVMVLVAITLILNLVVDVLYTLIDPRLRRSA
;
A
#
# COMPACT_ATOMS: atom_id res chain seq x y z
N HIS A 1 0.46 28.33 5.94
CA HIS A 1 1.68 27.65 6.42
C HIS A 1 1.43 26.25 7.04
N GLY A 2 0.22 25.90 7.50
CA GLY A 2 -0.07 24.57 8.10
C GLY A 2 -0.21 23.39 7.13
N LEU A 3 -0.64 23.59 5.87
CA LEU A 3 -0.82 22.49 4.91
C LEU A 3 0.48 21.76 4.54
N ARG A 4 1.61 22.48 4.46
CA ARG A 4 2.91 21.91 4.08
C ARG A 4 3.48 20.97 5.16
N ASN A 5 3.15 21.23 6.43
CA ASN A 5 3.55 20.39 7.56
C ASN A 5 2.53 19.28 7.88
N ALA A 6 1.28 19.40 7.41
CA ALA A 6 0.23 18.39 7.59
C ALA A 6 0.31 17.26 6.54
N ALA A 7 0.89 17.52 5.37
CA ALA A 7 1.06 16.50 4.32
C ALA A 7 1.94 15.31 4.77
N ILE A 8 3.02 15.58 5.53
CA ILE A 8 3.95 14.56 6.03
C ILE A 8 3.26 13.56 6.99
N PRO A 9 2.55 13.99 8.05
CA PRO A 9 1.85 13.08 8.93
C PRO A 9 0.68 12.36 8.23
N VAL A 10 -0.01 12.99 7.27
CA VAL A 10 -1.09 12.33 6.53
C VAL A 10 -0.54 11.15 5.71
N ILE A 11 0.54 11.35 4.95
CA ILE A 11 1.19 10.26 4.17
C ILE A 11 1.67 9.15 5.10
N THR A 12 2.26 9.50 6.25
CA THR A 12 2.76 8.53 7.22
C THR A 12 1.62 7.70 7.82
N VAL A 13 0.53 8.35 8.23
CA VAL A 13 -0.64 7.68 8.83
C VAL A 13 -1.36 6.80 7.80
N THR A 14 -1.55 7.29 6.58
CA THR A 14 -2.16 6.52 5.49
C THR A 14 -1.31 5.30 5.14
N GLY A 15 0.02 5.42 5.08
CA GLY A 15 0.93 4.29 4.87
C GLY A 15 0.80 3.21 5.95
N VAL A 16 0.73 3.61 7.23
CA VAL A 16 0.52 2.69 8.36
C VAL A 16 -0.85 2.01 8.28
N GLN A 17 -1.90 2.75 7.90
CA GLN A 17 -3.26 2.19 7.75
C GLN A 17 -3.37 1.19 6.59
N ILE A 18 -2.74 1.47 5.45
CA ILE A 18 -2.69 0.51 4.33
C ILE A 18 -1.94 -0.75 4.75
N ALA A 19 -0.81 -0.64 5.46
CA ALA A 19 -0.09 -1.80 5.97
C ALA A 19 -0.96 -2.63 6.93
N ALA A 20 -1.70 -1.99 7.82
CA ALA A 20 -2.62 -2.67 8.73
C ALA A 20 -3.77 -3.39 7.98
N LEU A 21 -4.31 -2.78 6.93
CA LEU A 21 -5.35 -3.40 6.09
C LEU A 21 -4.82 -4.62 5.34
N ILE A 22 -3.60 -4.55 4.80
CA ILE A 22 -2.95 -5.69 4.13
C ILE A 22 -2.76 -6.85 5.11
N ILE A 23 -2.26 -6.58 6.33
CA ILE A 23 -2.11 -7.61 7.37
C ILE A 23 -3.46 -8.23 7.72
N GLY A 24 -4.51 -7.42 7.89
CA GLY A 24 -5.87 -7.90 8.14
C GLY A 24 -6.40 -8.79 7.01
N ALA A 25 -6.14 -8.41 5.74
CA ALA A 25 -6.53 -9.21 4.58
C ALA A 25 -5.83 -10.58 4.56
N VAL A 26 -4.55 -10.65 4.92
CA VAL A 26 -3.81 -11.93 5.01
C VAL A 26 -4.41 -12.86 6.07
N VAL A 27 -4.81 -12.31 7.22
CA VAL A 27 -5.47 -13.11 8.27
C VAL A 27 -6.81 -13.67 7.76
N ILE A 28 -7.59 -12.86 7.04
CA ILE A 28 -8.86 -13.30 6.43
C ILE A 28 -8.61 -14.42 5.40
N GLU A 29 -7.62 -14.26 4.51
CA GLU A 29 -7.25 -15.30 3.54
C GLU A 29 -6.94 -16.64 4.23
N ARG A 30 -6.18 -16.60 5.34
CA ARG A 30 -5.79 -17.81 6.08
C ARG A 30 -6.96 -18.43 6.85
N VAL A 31 -7.78 -17.63 7.52
CA VAL A 31 -8.91 -18.11 8.32
C VAL A 31 -9.98 -18.75 7.43
N PHE A 32 -10.25 -18.17 6.26
CA PHE A 32 -11.26 -18.68 5.33
C PHE A 32 -10.71 -19.65 4.27
N VAL A 33 -9.40 -19.96 4.31
CA VAL A 33 -8.72 -20.84 3.32
C VAL A 33 -8.96 -20.36 1.88
N ILE A 34 -8.98 -19.03 1.68
CA ILE A 34 -9.14 -18.42 0.37
C ILE A 34 -7.75 -18.17 -0.21
N PRO A 35 -7.43 -18.68 -1.42
CA PRO A 35 -6.14 -18.42 -2.04
C PRO A 35 -6.00 -16.94 -2.36
N GLY A 36 -4.96 -16.31 -1.84
CA GLY A 36 -4.67 -14.90 -2.08
C GLY A 36 -3.18 -14.59 -2.04
N LEU A 37 -2.83 -13.34 -2.36
CA LEU A 37 -1.43 -12.94 -2.48
C LEU A 37 -0.70 -12.98 -1.13
N GLY A 38 -1.39 -12.67 -0.03
CA GLY A 38 -0.79 -12.66 1.31
C GLY A 38 -0.47 -14.06 1.83
N SER A 39 -1.40 -14.99 1.66
CA SER A 39 -1.23 -16.41 1.96
C SER A 39 -0.10 -17.03 1.14
N MET A 40 -0.04 -16.76 -0.18
CA MET A 40 1.05 -17.19 -1.05
C MET A 40 2.42 -16.65 -0.62
N LEU A 41 2.50 -15.38 -0.22
CA LEU A 41 3.74 -14.77 0.27
C LEU A 41 4.25 -15.48 1.53
N LEU A 42 3.35 -15.72 2.50
CA LEU A 42 3.68 -16.42 3.73
C LEU A 42 4.11 -17.88 3.48
N ASP A 43 3.46 -18.58 2.54
CA ASP A 43 3.85 -19.95 2.17
C ASP A 43 5.23 -19.97 1.49
N ALA A 44 5.51 -19.00 0.60
CA ALA A 44 6.81 -18.86 -0.06
C ALA A 44 7.93 -18.52 0.94
N VAL A 45 7.68 -17.66 1.93
CA VAL A 45 8.62 -17.38 3.02
C VAL A 45 8.90 -18.64 3.84
N GLY A 46 7.86 -19.42 4.18
CA GLY A 46 7.99 -20.69 4.90
C GLY A 46 8.81 -21.73 4.12
N ASN A 47 8.58 -21.84 2.81
CA ASN A 47 9.30 -22.75 1.91
C ASN A 47 10.68 -22.23 1.47
N ARG A 48 11.10 -21.06 1.96
CA ARG A 48 12.33 -20.35 1.56
C ARG A 48 12.45 -20.12 0.05
N ASP A 49 11.33 -20.04 -0.64
CA ASP A 49 11.29 -19.75 -2.08
C ASP A 49 11.40 -18.23 -2.29
N MET A 50 12.63 -17.75 -2.32
CA MET A 50 12.94 -16.32 -2.46
C MET A 50 12.48 -15.74 -3.80
N LEU A 51 12.35 -16.56 -4.85
CA LEU A 51 11.91 -16.11 -6.16
C LEU A 51 10.41 -15.78 -6.13
N THR A 52 9.61 -16.67 -5.54
CA THR A 52 8.17 -16.43 -5.36
C THR A 52 7.92 -15.24 -4.43
N VAL A 53 8.64 -15.14 -3.30
CA VAL A 53 8.55 -13.97 -2.41
C VAL A 53 8.83 -12.66 -3.16
N GLN A 54 9.92 -12.61 -3.92
CA GLN A 54 10.29 -11.42 -4.67
C GLN A 54 9.21 -11.02 -5.68
N SER A 55 8.66 -11.97 -6.43
CA SER A 55 7.61 -11.70 -7.42
C SER A 55 6.34 -11.12 -6.77
N VAL A 56 5.88 -11.70 -5.66
CA VAL A 56 4.67 -11.24 -4.96
C VAL A 56 4.90 -9.86 -4.35
N VAL A 57 6.06 -9.62 -3.72
CA VAL A 57 6.41 -8.30 -3.19
C VAL A 57 6.47 -7.25 -4.30
N MET A 58 7.04 -7.58 -5.46
CA MET A 58 7.13 -6.64 -6.59
C MET A 58 5.74 -6.21 -7.08
N VAL A 59 4.78 -7.15 -7.15
CA VAL A 59 3.38 -6.87 -7.49
C VAL A 59 2.73 -5.99 -6.40
N LEU A 60 2.94 -6.31 -5.13
CA LEU A 60 2.40 -5.53 -4.01
C LEU A 60 2.91 -4.08 -4.04
N VAL A 61 4.20 -3.89 -4.29
CA VAL A 61 4.82 -2.55 -4.42
C VAL A 61 4.24 -1.81 -5.62
N ALA A 62 4.10 -2.46 -6.77
CA ALA A 62 3.51 -1.85 -7.95
C ALA A 62 2.06 -1.38 -7.69
N ILE A 63 1.23 -2.20 -7.04
CA ILE A 63 -0.13 -1.83 -6.64
C ILE A 63 -0.10 -0.63 -5.68
N THR A 64 0.79 -0.66 -4.69
CA THR A 64 0.91 0.42 -3.71
C THR A 64 1.34 1.73 -4.36
N LEU A 65 2.27 1.67 -5.32
CA LEU A 65 2.67 2.84 -6.12
C LEU A 65 1.51 3.40 -6.95
N ILE A 66 0.71 2.52 -7.58
CA ILE A 66 -0.48 2.93 -8.33
C ILE A 66 -1.49 3.59 -7.39
N LEU A 67 -1.77 3.00 -6.22
CA LEU A 67 -2.68 3.58 -5.24
C LEU A 67 -2.20 4.94 -4.75
N ASN A 68 -0.90 5.07 -4.44
CA ASN A 68 -0.32 6.36 -4.07
C ASN A 68 -0.44 7.39 -5.20
N LEU A 69 -0.16 7.00 -6.44
CA LEU A 69 -0.34 7.88 -7.60
C LEU A 69 -1.80 8.33 -7.76
N VAL A 70 -2.76 7.41 -7.58
CA VAL A 70 -4.20 7.72 -7.62
C VAL A 70 -4.55 8.70 -6.50
N VAL A 71 -4.04 8.48 -5.29
CA VAL A 71 -4.25 9.37 -4.14
C VAL A 71 -3.66 10.75 -4.44
N ASP A 72 -2.44 10.84 -4.96
CA ASP A 72 -1.78 12.10 -5.32
C ASP A 72 -2.55 12.86 -6.41
N VAL A 73 -3.08 12.15 -7.42
CA VAL A 73 -3.92 12.72 -8.47
C VAL A 73 -5.25 13.22 -7.90
N LEU A 74 -5.91 12.44 -7.04
CA LEU A 74 -7.12 12.87 -6.34
C LEU A 74 -6.87 14.10 -5.49
N TYR A 75 -5.75 14.14 -4.75
CA TYR A 75 -5.34 15.32 -3.99
C TYR A 75 -5.15 16.53 -4.89
N THR A 76 -4.48 16.37 -6.03
CA THR A 76 -4.25 17.45 -7.00
C THR A 76 -5.56 17.98 -7.60
N LEU A 77 -6.55 17.11 -7.82
CA LEU A 77 -7.86 17.47 -8.36
C LEU A 77 -8.78 18.11 -7.30
N ILE A 78 -8.77 17.61 -6.07
CA ILE A 78 -9.61 18.08 -4.96
C ILE A 78 -9.05 19.39 -4.38
N ASP A 79 -7.73 19.59 -4.41
CA ASP A 79 -7.09 20.79 -3.88
C ASP A 79 -6.51 21.68 -5.00
N PRO A 80 -7.33 22.56 -5.62
CA PRO A 80 -6.89 23.48 -6.69
C PRO A 80 -5.84 24.52 -6.23
N ARG A 81 -5.47 24.54 -4.93
CA ARG A 81 -4.45 25.44 -4.38
C ARG A 81 -3.02 24.95 -4.59
N LEU A 82 -2.77 23.67 -4.87
CA LEU A 82 -1.43 23.15 -5.18
C LEU A 82 -0.91 23.65 -6.54
N ARG A 83 -1.82 24.08 -7.42
CA ARG A 83 -1.55 24.57 -8.78
C ARG A 83 -0.85 25.94 -8.86
N ARG A 84 -0.57 26.61 -7.73
CA ARG A 84 0.04 27.97 -7.68
C ARG A 84 1.50 28.03 -7.21
N SER A 85 2.19 26.90 -7.04
CA SER A 85 3.60 26.91 -6.63
C SER A 85 4.55 26.23 -7.62
N ALA A 86 4.17 26.20 -8.90
CA ALA A 86 5.11 26.02 -10.01
C ALA A 86 5.37 27.38 -10.66
#